data_AF-A0A9E4D3Y7-F1
#
_entry.id   AF-A0A9E4D3Y7-F1
#
_cell.length_a   1.000
_cell.length_b   1.000
_cell.length_c   1.000
_cell.angle_alpha   90.00
_cell.angle_beta   90.00
_cell.angle_gamma   90.00
#
_symmetry.space_group_name_H-M   'P 1'
#
loop_
_entity.id
_entity.type
_entity.pdbx_description
1 polymer ?
#
loop_
_entity_poly.entity_id
_entity_poly.type
_entity_poly.pdbx_seq_one_letter_code
_entity_poly.pdbx_strand_id
1 'polypeptide(L)'
;LSMFLAEKAPGTDENPFPTPGMTGGEIEVLGYRGMKEYELGFDGFKVKGENLLGGEEGKGFKQLMQTFESARIQTAARAIGVAQNALEVGMQYAEDRKQFGRAIIDFPRVADKLAMMAVEIMIARQLTYFSAWQKDHDKRCDLEAGMAKLLGARVAWAAADNALQIHGGNGFALEYQISRILCDARILNIFEGAGEIQAQVIARRLLG
;
A
#
# COMPACT_ATOMS: atom_id res chain seq x y z
N LEU A 1 6.74 25.69 -4.42
CA LEU A 1 6.23 24.54 -5.19
C LEU A 1 4.81 24.84 -5.65
N SER A 2 4.50 24.57 -6.92
CA SER A 2 3.17 24.71 -7.52
C SER A 2 2.69 23.34 -8.00
N MET A 3 1.38 23.11 -8.05
CA MET A 3 0.78 21.86 -8.53
C MET A 3 0.15 22.09 -9.90
N PHE A 4 0.37 21.17 -10.84
CA PHE A 4 -0.17 21.26 -12.19
C PHE A 4 -1.04 20.05 -12.51
N LEU A 5 -2.16 20.28 -13.19
CA LEU A 5 -2.96 19.25 -13.87
C LEU A 5 -2.32 18.99 -15.25
N ALA A 6 -1.24 18.22 -15.26
CA ALA A 6 -0.41 18.00 -16.44
C ALA A 6 -1.05 16.99 -17.41
N GLU A 7 -1.93 17.47 -18.29
CA GLU A 7 -2.53 16.65 -19.35
C GLU A 7 -1.46 16.09 -20.30
N LYS A 8 -1.59 14.81 -20.67
CA LYS A 8 -0.72 14.12 -21.62
C LYS A 8 -1.52 13.12 -22.45
N ALA A 9 -1.02 12.77 -23.62
CA ALA A 9 -1.55 11.65 -24.38
C ALA A 9 -1.19 10.31 -23.70
N PRO A 10 -2.15 9.38 -23.52
CA PRO A 10 -1.84 7.99 -23.19
C PRO A 10 -0.96 7.35 -24.27
N GLY A 11 -0.02 6.50 -23.87
CA GLY A 11 0.83 5.74 -24.78
C GLY A 11 0.35 4.32 -25.04
N THR A 12 1.15 3.56 -25.79
CA THR A 12 1.05 2.10 -25.97
C THR A 12 2.33 1.42 -25.48
N ASP A 13 2.40 0.09 -25.48
CA ASP A 13 3.62 -0.62 -25.10
C ASP A 13 4.81 -0.29 -26.03
N GLU A 14 4.56 -0.06 -27.32
CA GLU A 14 5.58 0.32 -28.30
C GLU A 14 5.96 1.81 -28.25
N ASN A 15 5.05 2.66 -27.75
CA ASN A 15 5.27 4.10 -27.62
C ASN A 15 4.61 4.64 -26.33
N PRO A 16 5.21 4.39 -25.15
CA PRO A 16 4.56 4.65 -23.87
C PRO A 16 4.43 6.13 -23.52
N PHE A 17 5.26 6.99 -24.12
CA PHE A 17 5.30 8.43 -23.85
C PHE A 17 5.29 9.24 -25.15
N PRO A 18 4.15 9.31 -25.87
CA PRO A 18 4.07 9.99 -27.17
C PRO A 18 4.05 11.52 -27.07
N THR A 19 3.90 12.08 -25.87
CA THR A 19 3.73 13.53 -25.69
C THR A 19 5.08 14.26 -25.81
N PRO A 20 5.21 15.27 -26.68
CA PRO A 20 6.48 15.99 -26.85
C PRO A 20 7.02 16.57 -25.55
N GLY A 21 8.33 16.42 -25.35
CA GLY A 21 9.04 16.88 -24.15
C GLY A 21 8.88 15.98 -22.93
N MET A 22 8.19 14.85 -23.05
CA MET A 22 8.09 13.81 -22.02
C MET A 22 8.70 12.50 -22.53
N THR A 23 9.60 11.91 -21.76
CA THR A 23 10.20 10.60 -22.02
C THR A 23 10.10 9.73 -20.78
N GLY A 24 10.34 8.43 -20.92
CA GLY A 24 10.38 7.54 -19.77
C GLY A 24 10.63 6.08 -20.16
N GLY A 25 10.80 5.25 -19.14
CA GLY A 25 11.04 3.82 -19.26
C GLY A 25 10.50 3.07 -18.06
N GLU A 26 10.05 1.84 -18.26
CA GLU A 26 9.59 0.98 -17.18
C GLU A 26 10.74 0.61 -16.25
N ILE A 27 10.47 0.62 -14.95
CA ILE A 27 11.37 0.11 -13.91
C ILE A 27 10.93 -1.31 -13.59
N GLU A 28 11.84 -2.27 -13.77
CA GLU A 28 11.61 -3.65 -13.32
C GLU A 28 11.61 -3.69 -11.78
N VAL A 29 10.42 -3.90 -11.20
CA VAL A 29 10.24 -3.96 -9.75
C VAL A 29 9.89 -5.35 -9.25
N LEU A 30 10.23 -5.61 -7.99
CA LEU A 30 9.76 -6.79 -7.28
C LEU A 30 8.29 -6.60 -6.88
N GLY A 31 7.40 -7.47 -7.34
CA GLY A 31 6.02 -7.57 -6.85
C GLY A 31 5.01 -6.69 -7.58
N TYR A 32 4.54 -5.63 -6.91
CA TYR A 32 3.42 -4.78 -7.30
C TYR A 32 3.59 -4.19 -8.71
N ARG A 33 3.09 -4.90 -9.73
CA ARG A 33 3.35 -4.59 -11.15
C ARG A 33 2.10 -4.38 -12.01
N GLY A 34 0.92 -4.35 -11.40
CA GLY A 34 -0.35 -4.26 -12.14
C GLY A 34 -0.51 -2.94 -12.93
N MET A 35 0.16 -1.87 -12.47
CA MET A 35 0.17 -0.56 -13.15
C MET A 35 1.56 -0.17 -13.68
N LYS A 36 2.60 -0.94 -13.33
CA LYS A 36 4.02 -0.65 -13.58
C LYS A 36 4.49 0.66 -12.93
N GLU A 37 5.80 0.82 -12.87
CA GLU A 37 6.49 2.00 -12.35
C GLU A 37 7.45 2.50 -13.42
N TYR A 38 7.65 3.82 -13.51
CA TYR A 38 8.39 4.43 -14.60
C TYR A 38 9.36 5.49 -14.09
N GLU A 39 10.53 5.56 -14.72
CA GLU A 39 11.31 6.80 -14.73
C GLU A 39 10.69 7.76 -15.75
N LEU A 40 10.68 9.06 -15.43
CA LEU A 40 10.13 10.08 -16.31
C LEU A 40 11.13 11.24 -16.47
N GLY A 41 11.42 11.59 -17.72
CA GLY A 41 12.18 12.77 -18.11
C GLY A 41 11.27 13.85 -18.68
N PHE A 42 11.49 15.10 -18.27
CA PHE A 42 10.78 16.25 -18.80
C PHE A 42 11.79 17.27 -19.34
N ASP A 43 11.79 17.47 -20.66
CA ASP A 43 12.62 18.48 -21.33
C ASP A 43 11.72 19.32 -22.25
N GLY A 44 11.45 20.55 -21.83
CA GLY A 44 10.52 21.43 -22.55
C GLY A 44 9.06 20.94 -22.57
N PHE A 45 8.67 20.02 -21.68
CA PHE A 45 7.26 19.61 -21.52
C PHE A 45 6.38 20.81 -21.16
N LYS A 46 5.31 21.01 -21.92
CA LYS A 46 4.44 22.18 -21.79
C LYS A 46 3.16 21.82 -21.06
N VAL A 47 2.78 22.68 -20.11
CA VAL A 47 1.49 22.64 -19.44
C VAL A 47 0.80 23.99 -19.65
N LYS A 48 -0.50 23.97 -19.92
CA LYS A 48 -1.27 25.21 -20.08
C LYS A 48 -1.34 25.97 -18.75
N GLY A 49 -1.32 27.30 -18.78
CA GLY A 49 -1.42 28.12 -17.58
C GLY A 49 -2.71 27.87 -16.78
N GLU A 50 -3.82 27.57 -17.47
CA GLU A 50 -5.12 27.22 -16.85
C GLU A 50 -5.08 25.94 -16.01
N ASN A 51 -4.08 25.08 -16.21
CA ASN A 51 -3.91 23.83 -15.46
C ASN A 51 -3.06 24.02 -14.19
N LEU A 52 -2.65 25.25 -13.86
CA LEU A 52 -2.12 25.55 -12.54
C LEU A 52 -3.24 25.41 -11.50
N LEU A 53 -3.13 24.42 -10.61
CA LEU A 53 -4.19 24.12 -9.65
C LEU A 53 -4.47 25.32 -8.75
N GLY A 54 -5.70 25.85 -8.83
CA GLY A 54 -6.14 27.01 -8.06
C GLY A 54 -5.63 28.36 -8.60
N GLY A 55 -4.93 28.40 -9.73
CA GLY A 55 -4.51 29.62 -10.42
C GLY A 55 -3.48 30.49 -9.71
N GLU A 56 -2.98 30.09 -8.54
CA GLU A 56 -1.99 30.84 -7.76
C GLU A 56 -0.71 30.01 -7.56
N GLU A 57 0.43 30.56 -7.97
CA GLU A 57 1.72 29.90 -7.80
C GLU A 57 2.12 29.78 -6.32
N GLY A 58 2.95 28.79 -6.01
CA GLY A 58 3.52 28.61 -4.66
C GLY A 58 2.60 27.91 -3.65
N LYS A 59 1.36 27.56 -4.02
CA LYS A 59 0.40 26.85 -3.14
C LYS A 59 0.48 25.32 -3.19
N GLY A 60 1.27 24.74 -4.10
CA GLY A 60 1.26 23.31 -4.42
C GLY A 60 1.52 22.40 -3.23
N PHE A 61 2.47 22.75 -2.36
CA PHE A 61 2.76 21.94 -1.17
C PHE A 61 1.58 21.93 -0.19
N LYS A 62 0.95 23.09 0.05
CA LYS A 62 -0.21 23.19 0.96
C LYS A 62 -1.42 22.43 0.40
N GLN A 63 -1.65 22.52 -0.91
CA GLN A 63 -2.69 21.74 -1.60
C GLN A 63 -2.43 20.23 -1.47
N LEU A 64 -1.18 19.78 -1.66
CA LEU A 64 -0.81 18.38 -1.45
C LEU A 64 -1.04 17.93 0.00
N MET A 65 -0.72 18.76 1.00
CA MET A 65 -0.95 18.38 2.40
C MET A 65 -2.42 18.10 2.72
N GLN A 66 -3.36 18.71 2.00
CA GLN A 66 -4.79 18.49 2.21
C GLN A 66 -5.24 17.07 1.81
N THR A 67 -4.45 16.37 0.96
CA THR A 67 -4.78 15.01 0.52
C THR A 67 -4.23 13.92 1.44
N PHE A 68 -3.30 14.26 2.34
CA PHE A 68 -2.56 13.28 3.14
C PHE A 68 -3.43 12.44 4.06
N GLU A 69 -4.51 13.00 4.62
CA GLU A 69 -5.46 12.22 5.43
C GLU A 69 -6.07 11.10 4.58
N SER A 70 -6.63 11.43 3.42
CA SER A 70 -7.25 10.45 2.52
C SER A 70 -6.23 9.45 1.96
N ALA A 71 -5.03 9.91 1.58
CA ALA A 71 -3.97 9.04 1.07
C ALA A 71 -3.52 8.00 2.11
N ARG A 72 -3.39 8.41 3.38
CA ARG A 72 -3.07 7.50 4.49
C ARG A 72 -4.18 6.49 4.76
N ILE A 73 -5.44 6.93 4.77
CA ILE A 73 -6.61 6.05 4.93
C ILE A 73 -6.65 5.01 3.80
N GLN A 74 -6.48 5.44 2.55
CA GLN A 74 -6.45 4.54 1.38
C GLN A 74 -5.27 3.56 1.42
N THR A 75 -4.12 3.99 1.93
CA THR A 75 -2.97 3.09 2.13
C THR A 75 -3.24 2.03 3.20
N ALA A 76 -3.85 2.42 4.31
CA ALA A 76 -4.25 1.49 5.36
C ALA A 76 -5.31 0.48 4.85
N ALA A 77 -6.29 0.95 4.07
CA ALA A 77 -7.30 0.11 3.44
C ALA A 77 -6.69 -0.91 2.46
N ARG A 78 -5.75 -0.47 1.59
CA ARG A 78 -4.97 -1.37 0.71
C ARG A 78 -4.23 -2.43 1.53
N ALA A 79 -3.59 -2.03 2.64
CA ALA A 79 -2.86 -2.95 3.50
C ALA A 79 -3.79 -4.00 4.14
N ILE A 80 -4.98 -3.61 4.61
CA ILE A 80 -5.98 -4.54 5.14
C ILE A 80 -6.39 -5.56 4.07
N GLY A 81 -6.62 -5.11 2.83
CA GLY A 81 -6.96 -6.01 1.73
C GLY A 81 -5.87 -7.04 1.43
N VAL A 82 -4.60 -6.61 1.38
CA VAL A 82 -3.45 -7.51 1.20
C VAL A 82 -3.33 -8.50 2.36
N ALA A 83 -3.47 -8.02 3.60
CA ALA A 83 -3.41 -8.86 4.80
C ALA A 83 -4.54 -9.91 4.82
N GLN A 84 -5.76 -9.50 4.45
CA GLN A 84 -6.92 -10.38 4.36
C GLN A 84 -6.70 -11.49 3.32
N ASN A 85 -6.16 -11.15 2.14
CA ASN A 85 -5.82 -12.13 1.12
C ASN A 85 -4.75 -13.13 1.61
N ALA A 86 -3.71 -12.64 2.31
CA ALA A 86 -2.70 -13.50 2.92
C ALA A 86 -3.29 -14.50 3.92
N LEU A 87 -4.21 -14.04 4.79
CA LEU A 87 -4.93 -14.90 5.73
C LEU A 87 -5.75 -15.96 5.01
N GLU A 88 -6.54 -15.59 4.00
CA GLU A 88 -7.43 -16.50 3.27
C GLU A 88 -6.65 -17.58 2.52
N VAL A 89 -5.60 -17.21 1.78
CA VAL A 89 -4.73 -18.16 1.07
C VAL A 89 -3.96 -19.05 2.07
N GLY A 90 -3.50 -18.48 3.18
CA GLY A 90 -2.85 -19.24 4.26
C GLY A 90 -3.78 -20.25 4.93
N MET A 91 -5.03 -19.86 5.20
CA MET A 91 -6.06 -20.71 5.78
C MET A 91 -6.38 -21.89 4.86
N GLN A 92 -6.69 -21.61 3.59
CA GLN A 92 -7.02 -22.63 2.60
C GLN A 92 -5.90 -23.67 2.49
N TYR A 93 -4.65 -23.22 2.35
CA TYR A 93 -3.52 -24.15 2.28
C TYR A 93 -3.36 -24.97 3.57
N ALA A 94 -3.64 -24.37 4.73
CA ALA A 94 -3.52 -25.05 6.02
C ALA A 94 -4.55 -26.18 6.21
N GLU A 95 -5.76 -26.00 5.69
CA GLU A 95 -6.84 -27.01 5.73
C GLU A 95 -6.58 -28.16 4.75
N ASP A 96 -6.15 -27.82 3.53
CA ASP A 96 -5.93 -28.77 2.44
C ASP A 96 -4.67 -29.61 2.64
N ARG A 97 -3.57 -28.99 3.05
CA ARG A 97 -2.27 -29.66 3.16
C ARG A 97 -2.27 -30.64 4.33
N LYS A 98 -1.93 -31.90 4.04
CA LYS A 98 -1.74 -32.94 5.06
C LYS A 98 -0.27 -33.23 5.33
N GLN A 99 0.13 -33.18 6.60
CA GLN A 99 1.40 -33.72 7.09
C GLN A 99 1.24 -34.39 8.45
N PHE A 100 2.10 -35.39 8.69
CA PHE A 100 2.01 -36.24 9.89
C PHE A 100 0.59 -36.80 10.11
N GLY A 101 -0.08 -37.18 9.02
CA GLY A 101 -1.40 -37.84 9.03
C GLY A 101 -2.62 -36.94 9.22
N ARG A 102 -2.48 -35.60 9.28
CA ARG A 102 -3.60 -34.66 9.48
C ARG A 102 -3.40 -33.31 8.80
N ALA A 103 -4.41 -32.45 8.85
CA ALA A 103 -4.32 -31.10 8.30
C ALA A 103 -3.24 -30.30 9.02
N ILE A 104 -2.49 -29.47 8.30
CA ILE A 104 -1.46 -28.67 8.99
C ILE A 104 -2.06 -27.59 9.90
N ILE A 105 -3.32 -27.19 9.66
CA ILE A 105 -4.06 -26.30 10.57
C ILE A 105 -4.19 -26.88 12.00
N ASP A 106 -4.11 -28.21 12.17
CA ASP A 106 -4.21 -28.87 13.47
C ASP A 106 -2.93 -28.70 14.34
N PHE A 107 -1.86 -28.11 13.80
CA PHE A 107 -0.66 -27.81 14.56
C PHE A 107 -0.71 -26.36 15.08
N PRO A 108 -0.47 -26.12 16.39
CA PRO A 108 -0.54 -24.77 16.97
C PRO A 108 0.34 -23.76 16.24
N ARG A 109 1.54 -24.15 15.78
CA ARG A 109 2.44 -23.25 15.03
C ARG A 109 1.87 -22.74 13.69
N VAL A 110 0.82 -23.36 13.17
CA VAL A 110 0.05 -22.92 11.99
C VAL A 110 -1.20 -22.17 12.45
N ALA A 111 -2.02 -22.78 13.33
CA ALA A 111 -3.25 -22.15 13.83
C ALA A 111 -3.00 -20.80 14.51
N ASP A 112 -1.95 -20.68 15.33
CA ASP A 112 -1.61 -19.46 16.06
C ASP A 112 -1.26 -18.31 15.10
N LYS A 113 -0.64 -18.62 13.95
CA LYS A 113 -0.37 -17.61 12.91
C LYS A 113 -1.67 -17.06 12.34
N LEU A 114 -2.59 -17.95 11.96
CA LEU A 114 -3.89 -17.58 11.40
C LEU A 114 -4.74 -16.80 12.42
N ALA A 115 -4.70 -17.21 13.69
CA ALA A 115 -5.35 -16.51 14.79
C ALA A 115 -4.82 -15.07 14.95
N MET A 116 -3.49 -14.90 14.99
CA MET A 116 -2.88 -13.58 15.11
C MET A 116 -3.15 -12.69 13.89
N MET A 117 -3.13 -13.26 12.68
CA MET A 117 -3.54 -12.53 11.47
C MET A 117 -4.97 -11.99 11.62
N ALA A 118 -5.93 -12.83 12.00
CA ALA A 118 -7.33 -12.40 12.15
C ALA A 118 -7.48 -11.28 13.19
N VAL A 119 -6.80 -11.39 14.33
CA VAL A 119 -6.79 -10.37 15.39
C VAL A 119 -6.20 -9.05 14.89
N GLU A 120 -4.99 -9.08 14.34
CA GLU A 120 -4.30 -7.87 13.92
C GLU A 120 -4.98 -7.17 12.74
N ILE A 121 -5.52 -7.94 11.79
CA ILE A 121 -6.30 -7.41 10.66
C ILE A 121 -7.53 -6.67 11.19
N MET A 122 -8.24 -7.24 12.17
CA MET A 122 -9.41 -6.57 12.75
C MET A 122 -9.03 -5.26 13.45
N ILE A 123 -7.93 -5.26 14.21
CA ILE A 123 -7.43 -4.04 14.87
C ILE A 123 -7.09 -2.96 13.83
N ALA A 124 -6.33 -3.31 12.79
CA ALA A 124 -5.98 -2.36 11.73
C ALA A 124 -7.22 -1.85 10.98
N ARG A 125 -8.21 -2.73 10.77
CA ARG A 125 -9.50 -2.39 10.14
C ARG A 125 -10.28 -1.37 10.95
N GLN A 126 -10.42 -1.58 12.26
CA GLN A 126 -11.12 -0.63 13.13
C GLN A 126 -10.41 0.72 13.19
N LEU A 127 -9.07 0.73 13.28
CA LEU A 127 -8.30 1.97 13.27
C LEU A 127 -8.46 2.75 11.95
N THR A 128 -8.48 2.03 10.83
CA THR A 128 -8.74 2.62 9.50
C THR A 128 -10.16 3.18 9.41
N TYR A 129 -11.17 2.43 9.83
CA TYR A 129 -12.56 2.88 9.81
C TYR A 129 -12.80 4.05 10.75
N PHE A 130 -12.12 4.10 11.90
CA PHE A 130 -12.17 5.26 12.79
C PHE A 130 -11.60 6.51 12.10
N SER A 131 -10.45 6.42 11.45
CA SER A 131 -9.90 7.56 10.70
C SER A 131 -10.82 8.02 9.55
N ALA A 132 -11.44 7.09 8.83
CA ALA A 132 -12.43 7.40 7.81
C ALA A 132 -13.69 8.06 8.41
N TRP A 133 -14.20 7.54 9.53
CA TRP A 133 -15.34 8.10 10.24
C TRP A 133 -15.10 9.55 10.66
N GLN A 134 -13.90 9.84 11.20
CA GLN A 134 -13.51 11.21 11.55
C GLN A 134 -13.49 12.09 10.30
N LYS A 135 -12.94 11.60 9.19
CA LYS A 135 -12.89 12.32 7.91
C LYS A 135 -14.29 12.62 7.35
N ASP A 136 -15.21 11.66 7.39
CA ASP A 136 -16.60 11.81 6.94
C ASP A 136 -17.38 12.85 7.76
N HIS A 137 -16.93 13.15 8.98
CA HIS A 137 -17.50 14.17 9.85
C HIS A 137 -16.70 15.49 9.86
N ASP A 138 -15.88 15.72 8.83
CA ASP A 138 -15.03 16.91 8.68
C ASP A 138 -14.08 17.16 9.87
N LYS A 139 -13.79 16.12 10.67
CA LYS A 139 -12.83 16.20 11.76
C LYS A 139 -11.44 15.92 11.20
N ARG A 140 -10.49 16.77 11.58
CA ARG A 140 -9.07 16.53 11.33
C ARG A 140 -8.68 15.16 11.89
N CYS A 141 -8.05 14.33 11.05
CA CYS A 141 -7.76 12.93 11.37
C CYS A 141 -6.35 12.51 10.92
N ASP A 142 -5.42 13.47 10.82
CA ASP A 142 -4.06 13.25 10.33
C ASP A 142 -3.24 12.27 11.17
N LEU A 143 -3.52 12.24 12.48
CA LEU A 143 -2.87 11.37 13.45
C LEU A 143 -3.41 9.95 13.37
N GLU A 144 -4.74 9.80 13.42
CA GLU A 144 -5.45 8.52 13.35
C GLU A 144 -5.16 7.81 12.02
N ALA A 145 -5.25 8.54 10.90
CA ALA A 145 -4.93 8.01 9.57
C ALA A 145 -3.46 7.60 9.48
N GLY A 146 -2.56 8.36 10.12
CA GLY A 146 -1.14 8.03 10.21
C GLY A 146 -0.87 6.74 10.97
N MET A 147 -1.54 6.55 12.11
CA MET A 147 -1.46 5.33 12.91
C MET A 147 -2.04 4.13 12.14
N ALA A 148 -3.18 4.31 11.47
CA ALA A 148 -3.82 3.29 10.64
C ALA A 148 -2.87 2.80 9.54
N LYS A 149 -2.24 3.72 8.80
CA LYS A 149 -1.25 3.39 7.76
C LYS A 149 -0.07 2.62 8.35
N LEU A 150 0.51 3.13 9.43
CA LEU A 150 1.72 2.56 10.02
C LEU A 150 1.47 1.14 10.55
N LEU A 151 0.38 0.92 11.27
CA LEU A 151 0.01 -0.39 11.78
C LEU A 151 -0.40 -1.33 10.63
N GLY A 152 -1.27 -0.88 9.74
CA GLY A 152 -1.80 -1.68 8.63
C GLY A 152 -0.69 -2.25 7.75
N ALA A 153 0.31 -1.44 7.39
CA ALA A 153 1.45 -1.90 6.59
C ALA A 153 2.26 -3.01 7.29
N ARG A 154 2.50 -2.88 8.60
CA ARG A 154 3.19 -3.90 9.40
C ARG A 154 2.38 -5.20 9.47
N VAL A 155 1.07 -5.09 9.71
CA VAL A 155 0.16 -6.23 9.80
C VAL A 155 0.10 -6.99 8.47
N ALA A 156 0.02 -6.28 7.35
CA ALA A 156 0.03 -6.90 6.02
C ALA A 156 1.32 -7.66 5.74
N TRP A 157 2.47 -7.07 6.09
CA TRP A 157 3.76 -7.74 5.95
C TRP A 157 3.84 -9.02 6.81
N ALA A 158 3.47 -8.93 8.09
CA ALA A 158 3.52 -10.07 9.00
C ALA A 158 2.54 -11.19 8.60
N ALA A 159 1.36 -10.84 8.07
CA ALA A 159 0.40 -11.80 7.55
C ALA A 159 0.93 -12.52 6.31
N ALA A 160 1.51 -11.78 5.36
CA ALA A 160 2.08 -12.38 4.14
C ALA A 160 3.27 -13.31 4.45
N ASP A 161 4.18 -12.88 5.33
CA ASP A 161 5.33 -13.68 5.76
C ASP A 161 4.90 -14.99 6.44
N ASN A 162 3.98 -14.90 7.41
CA ASN A 162 3.49 -16.08 8.11
C ASN A 162 2.66 -17.01 7.20
N ALA A 163 1.89 -16.46 6.26
CA ALA A 163 1.14 -17.27 5.30
C ALA A 163 2.09 -17.97 4.31
N LEU A 164 3.19 -17.34 3.89
CA LEU A 164 4.25 -18.01 3.12
C LEU A 164 4.86 -19.15 3.94
N GLN A 165 5.15 -18.91 5.22
CA GLN A 165 5.70 -19.94 6.10
C GLN A 165 4.77 -21.17 6.25
N ILE A 166 3.45 -20.97 6.22
CA ILE A 166 2.45 -22.06 6.22
C ILE A 166 2.56 -22.90 4.94
N HIS A 167 2.88 -22.29 3.79
CA HIS A 167 3.11 -23.00 2.53
C HIS A 167 4.46 -23.74 2.48
N GLY A 168 5.39 -23.44 3.39
CA GLY A 168 6.73 -24.00 3.38
C GLY A 168 7.46 -23.70 2.07
N GLY A 169 8.13 -24.70 1.49
CA GLY A 169 8.87 -24.53 0.23
C GLY A 169 7.99 -24.08 -0.94
N ASN A 170 6.72 -24.49 -0.98
CA ASN A 170 5.78 -24.09 -2.03
C ASN A 170 5.48 -22.59 -2.00
N GLY A 171 5.65 -21.92 -0.85
CA GLY A 171 5.45 -20.48 -0.73
C GLY A 171 6.40 -19.64 -1.61
N PHE A 172 7.51 -20.23 -2.08
CA PHE A 172 8.45 -19.59 -3.01
C PHE A 172 8.14 -19.88 -4.48
N ALA A 173 7.24 -20.81 -4.79
CA ALA A 173 6.88 -21.12 -6.16
C ALA A 173 5.86 -20.10 -6.71
N LEU A 174 6.11 -19.61 -7.92
CA LEU A 174 5.27 -18.59 -8.58
C LEU A 174 3.84 -19.07 -8.89
N GLU A 175 3.59 -20.38 -8.89
CA GLU A 175 2.25 -20.94 -9.03
C GLU A 175 1.36 -20.65 -7.80
N TYR A 176 1.96 -20.44 -6.61
CA TYR A 176 1.24 -20.08 -5.40
C TYR A 176 1.18 -18.56 -5.25
N GLN A 177 -0.05 -18.05 -5.10
CA GLN A 177 -0.33 -16.62 -4.99
C GLN A 177 0.43 -15.93 -3.84
N ILE A 178 0.76 -16.69 -2.78
CA ILE A 178 1.44 -16.14 -1.60
C ILE A 178 2.82 -15.54 -1.92
N SER A 179 3.53 -16.06 -2.92
CA SER A 179 4.82 -15.52 -3.38
C SER A 179 4.68 -14.07 -3.89
N ARG A 180 3.60 -13.79 -4.64
CA ARG A 180 3.26 -12.43 -5.10
C ARG A 180 2.80 -11.55 -3.94
N ILE A 181 1.90 -12.07 -3.10
CA ILE A 181 1.34 -11.34 -1.95
C ILE A 181 2.45 -10.87 -0.99
N LEU A 182 3.50 -11.66 -0.78
CA LEU A 182 4.67 -11.25 0.01
C LEU A 182 5.29 -9.96 -0.52
N CYS A 183 5.47 -9.88 -1.85
CA CYS A 183 6.06 -8.71 -2.49
C CYS A 183 5.10 -7.51 -2.43
N ASP A 184 3.81 -7.74 -2.69
CA ASP A 184 2.75 -6.72 -2.60
C ASP A 184 2.67 -6.13 -1.18
N ALA A 185 2.85 -6.94 -0.14
CA ALA A 185 2.82 -6.48 1.25
C ALA A 185 4.04 -5.62 1.61
N ARG A 186 5.22 -5.92 1.03
CA ARG A 186 6.48 -5.28 1.44
C ARG A 186 6.55 -3.80 1.10
N ILE A 187 5.89 -3.38 0.03
CA ILE A 187 5.94 -2.00 -0.47
C ILE A 187 5.08 -1.02 0.36
N LEU A 188 4.10 -1.55 1.11
CA LEU A 188 3.09 -0.74 1.82
C LEU A 188 3.66 0.23 2.85
N ASN A 189 4.85 -0.08 3.40
CA ASN A 189 5.56 0.79 4.34
C ASN A 189 6.58 1.73 3.66
N ILE A 190 6.55 1.85 2.32
CA ILE A 190 7.53 2.61 1.53
C ILE A 190 6.86 3.61 0.57
N PHE A 191 6.04 3.13 -0.38
CA PHE A 191 5.62 3.92 -1.55
C PHE A 191 4.84 5.21 -1.25
N GLU A 192 4.02 5.22 -0.21
CA GLU A 192 3.20 6.37 0.21
C GLU A 192 3.82 7.04 1.45
N GLY A 193 5.15 7.15 1.44
CA GLY A 193 5.97 7.63 2.54
C GLY A 193 6.42 6.50 3.47
N ALA A 194 7.70 6.53 3.84
CA ALA A 194 8.31 5.54 4.71
C ALA A 194 7.66 5.51 6.11
N GLY A 195 7.66 4.34 6.74
CA GLY A 195 7.13 4.15 8.10
C GLY A 195 7.81 5.05 9.14
N GLU A 196 9.11 5.29 8.97
CA GLU A 196 9.91 6.16 9.85
C GLU A 196 9.44 7.61 9.78
N ILE A 197 9.15 8.10 8.57
CA ILE A 197 8.59 9.45 8.37
C ILE A 197 7.18 9.53 8.96
N GLN A 198 6.38 8.48 8.78
CA GLN A 198 5.04 8.43 9.37
C GLN A 198 5.08 8.48 10.91
N ALA A 199 6.00 7.72 11.52
CA ALA A 199 6.23 7.72 12.97
C ALA A 199 6.71 9.09 13.46
N GLN A 200 7.63 9.74 12.74
CA GLN A 200 8.11 11.08 13.06
C GLN A 200 6.98 12.12 13.03
N VAL A 201 6.10 12.06 12.03
CA VAL A 201 4.94 12.95 11.94
C VAL A 201 3.98 12.73 13.10
N ILE A 202 3.69 11.47 13.47
CA ILE A 202 2.85 11.14 14.63
C ILE A 202 3.48 11.68 15.92
N ALA A 203 4.76 11.42 16.16
CA ALA A 203 5.46 11.87 17.35
C ALA A 203 5.42 13.40 17.49
N ARG A 204 5.67 14.13 16.39
CA ARG A 204 5.60 15.60 16.38
C ARG A 204 4.20 16.13 16.69
N ARG A 205 3.14 15.42 16.27
CA ARG A 205 1.75 15.81 16.53
C ARG A 205 1.29 15.49 17.95
N LEU A 206 1.88 14.48 18.60
CA LEU A 206 1.60 14.16 20.00
C LEU A 206 2.30 15.12 20.97
N LEU A 207 3.47 15.63 20.61
CA LEU A 207 4.29 16.51 21.45
C LEU A 207 4.02 18.01 21.25
N GLY A 208 3.25 18.39 20.24
CA GLY A 208 3.06 19.78 19.80
C GLY A 208 1.61 20.18 19.62
#